data_AF-A0AAD9DDQ5-F1
#
_entry.id   AF-A0AAD9DDQ5-F1
#
_cell.length_a   1.000
_cell.length_b   1.000
_cell.length_c   1.000
_cell.angle_alpha   90.00
_cell.angle_beta   90.00
_cell.angle_gamma   90.00
#
_symmetry.space_group_name_H-M   'P 1'
#
loop_
_entity.id
_entity.type
_entity.pdbx_description
1 polymer ?
#
loop_
_entity_poly.entity_id
_entity_poly.type
_entity_poly.pdbx_seq_one_letter_code
_entity_poly.pdbx_strand_id
1 'polypeptide(L)'
;MKYNDYYWDELPMEAKAAAANLGFTQEIWDSNQESTCCKEEWDELTEVQQYAATLLGYNQKMWDNMAMYLLNLRFSVLCFLLGSIFYFRLSFLDLVWVKYVRDHVPEILADEDDDEIWIQWAAEHNAADVLEVRDDYYEQYELFHKLGVTAFVVMGFSAVCRERSRASLILLVAGLAGMAGAHSSTDQIAAYWSCISVHLFLMSCYNLDSKLFFAGCILECMLSYLLLAGYMGLWIAYADMIASLLWLYCALQEVPAVFEFGFSSGKDGHSTHREVFIEMMYSLISLPPNFKVKRA
;
A
#
# COMPACT_ATOMS: atom_id res chain seq x y z
N MET A 1 21.56 18.76 12.60
CA MET A 1 22.49 19.35 11.62
C MET A 1 22.61 20.85 11.87
N LYS A 2 23.78 21.45 11.63
CA LYS A 2 24.08 22.85 11.98
C LYS A 2 23.38 23.89 11.06
N TYR A 3 23.04 23.50 9.84
CA TYR A 3 22.56 24.41 8.79
C TYR A 3 21.19 24.01 8.20
N ASN A 4 20.34 23.31 8.97
CA ASN A 4 19.08 22.77 8.45
C ASN A 4 18.08 23.82 7.95
N ASP A 5 18.14 25.05 8.48
CA ASP A 5 17.18 26.11 8.14
C ASP A 5 17.74 27.13 7.14
N TYR A 6 18.91 26.84 6.55
CA TYR A 6 19.60 27.74 5.63
C TYR A 6 19.28 27.34 4.19
N TYR A 7 18.94 28.31 3.34
CA TYR A 7 19.00 28.11 1.91
C TYR A 7 20.47 27.96 1.47
N TRP A 8 20.68 27.32 0.33
CA TRP A 8 22.01 27.06 -0.21
C TRP A 8 22.80 28.34 -0.31
N ASP A 9 22.21 29.43 -0.82
CA ASP A 9 22.88 30.71 -0.96
C ASP A 9 23.33 31.32 0.38
N GLU A 10 22.60 31.05 1.47
CA GLU A 10 22.92 31.46 2.84
C GLU A 10 24.05 30.64 3.49
N LEU A 11 24.43 29.50 2.91
CA LEU A 11 25.50 28.66 3.45
C LEU A 11 26.89 29.32 3.34
N PRO A 12 27.72 29.24 4.41
CA PRO A 12 29.14 29.54 4.33
C PRO A 12 29.81 28.72 3.22
N MET A 13 30.85 29.27 2.60
CA MET A 13 31.55 28.63 1.48
C MET A 13 32.08 27.24 1.83
N GLU A 14 32.56 27.05 3.07
CA GLU A 14 33.04 25.77 3.59
C GLU A 14 31.90 24.75 3.72
N ALA A 15 30.71 25.18 4.16
CA ALA A 15 29.53 24.34 4.25
C ALA A 15 29.00 23.95 2.86
N LYS A 16 29.03 24.87 1.87
CA LYS A 16 28.70 24.56 0.47
C LYS A 16 29.63 23.50 -0.11
N ALA A 17 30.93 23.62 0.13
CA ALA A 17 31.91 22.64 -0.33
C ALA A 17 31.71 21.27 0.34
N ALA A 18 31.42 21.24 1.65
CA ALA A 18 31.08 20.01 2.35
C ALA A 18 29.79 19.37 1.82
N ALA A 19 28.73 20.16 1.62
CA ALA A 19 27.49 19.68 1.04
C ALA A 19 27.70 19.10 -0.36
N ALA A 20 28.50 19.77 -1.21
CA ALA A 20 28.86 19.28 -2.53
C ALA A 20 29.66 17.96 -2.49
N ASN A 21 30.57 17.80 -1.52
CA ASN A 21 31.30 16.54 -1.31
C ASN A 21 30.39 15.37 -0.88
N LEU A 22 29.23 15.68 -0.28
CA LEU A 22 28.18 14.72 0.02
C LEU A 22 27.17 14.58 -1.13
N GLY A 23 27.41 15.17 -2.29
CA GLY A 23 26.55 15.07 -3.47
C GLY A 23 25.35 16.02 -3.49
N PHE A 24 25.26 16.98 -2.57
CA PHE A 24 24.22 18.01 -2.63
C PHE A 24 24.53 19.03 -3.71
N THR A 25 23.54 19.34 -4.54
CA THR A 25 23.50 20.54 -5.37
C THR A 25 22.63 21.59 -4.68
N GLN A 26 22.67 22.83 -5.18
CA GLN A 26 21.75 23.88 -4.71
C GLN A 26 20.29 23.43 -4.80
N GLU A 27 19.90 22.84 -5.92
CA GLU A 27 18.53 22.37 -6.13
C GLU A 27 18.13 21.29 -5.12
N ILE A 28 19.00 20.30 -4.89
CA ILE A 28 18.74 19.22 -3.92
C ILE A 28 18.63 19.79 -2.49
N TRP A 29 19.53 20.71 -2.13
CA TRP A 29 19.53 21.33 -0.81
C TRP A 29 18.28 22.18 -0.56
N ASP A 30 17.98 23.11 -1.46
CA ASP A 30 16.86 24.06 -1.30
C ASP A 30 15.49 23.37 -1.38
N SER A 31 15.43 22.20 -2.03
CA SER A 31 14.21 21.38 -2.11
C SER A 31 14.09 20.33 -1.00
N ASN A 32 15.02 20.30 -0.03
CA ASN A 32 15.11 19.27 1.01
C ASN A 32 15.11 17.83 0.45
N GLN A 33 15.69 17.65 -0.74
CA GLN A 33 15.88 16.33 -1.33
C GLN A 33 17.13 15.64 -0.74
N GLU A 34 17.14 14.32 -0.83
CA GLU A 34 18.28 13.52 -0.38
C GLU A 34 19.42 13.58 -1.41
N SER A 35 20.66 13.49 -0.94
CA SER A 35 21.79 13.20 -1.81
C SER A 35 22.03 11.70 -1.90
N THR A 36 22.81 11.26 -2.89
CA THR A 36 23.19 9.85 -3.05
C THR A 36 23.87 9.27 -1.81
N CYS A 37 24.64 10.08 -1.09
CA CYS A 37 25.40 9.67 0.10
C CYS A 37 24.48 9.37 1.29
N CYS A 38 23.26 9.94 1.34
CA CYS A 38 22.31 9.70 2.45
C CYS A 38 21.80 8.25 2.52
N LYS A 39 22.16 7.41 1.54
CA LYS A 39 21.83 5.97 1.46
C LYS A 39 22.91 5.07 2.07
N GLU A 40 24.10 5.62 2.34
CA GLU A 40 25.27 4.89 2.86
C GLU A 40 25.35 5.02 4.39
N GLU A 41 25.76 3.95 5.07
CA GLU A 41 26.11 3.99 6.49
C GLU A 41 27.39 4.82 6.69
N TRP A 42 27.63 5.36 7.89
CA TRP A 42 28.77 6.24 8.13
C TRP A 42 30.12 5.59 7.79
N ASP A 43 30.28 4.30 8.05
CA ASP A 43 31.50 3.53 7.76
C ASP A 43 31.66 3.16 6.28
N GLU A 44 30.59 3.27 5.49
CA GLU A 44 30.61 3.15 4.03
C GLU A 44 31.05 4.46 3.35
N LEU A 45 30.90 5.61 4.02
CA LEU A 45 31.38 6.89 3.53
C LEU A 45 32.92 6.93 3.42
N THR A 46 33.42 7.56 2.36
CA THR A 46 34.83 7.91 2.26
C THR A 46 35.25 8.90 3.35
N GLU A 47 36.54 8.95 3.70
CA GLU A 47 37.07 9.89 4.70
C GLU A 47 36.71 11.36 4.39
N VAL A 48 36.66 11.72 3.10
CA VAL A 48 36.28 13.06 2.64
C VAL A 48 34.80 13.34 2.91
N GLN A 49 33.92 12.36 2.67
CA GLN A 49 32.50 12.46 2.98
C GLN A 49 32.25 12.50 4.50
N GLN A 50 32.93 11.67 5.29
CA GLN A 50 32.82 11.71 6.77
C GLN A 50 33.27 13.07 7.32
N TYR A 51 34.37 13.62 6.80
CA TYR A 51 34.82 14.96 7.17
C TYR A 51 33.80 16.03 6.79
N ALA A 52 33.25 15.95 5.57
CA ALA A 52 32.21 16.86 5.10
C ALA A 52 30.93 16.78 5.95
N ALA A 53 30.46 15.58 6.27
CA ALA A 53 29.32 15.35 7.16
C ALA A 53 29.58 15.94 8.56
N THR A 54 30.80 15.75 9.10
CA THR A 54 31.22 16.35 10.37
C THR A 54 31.18 17.88 10.31
N LEU A 55 31.63 18.48 9.20
CA LEU A 55 31.61 19.94 9.00
C LEU A 55 30.17 20.51 8.98
N LEU A 56 29.22 19.74 8.45
CA LEU A 56 27.78 20.07 8.48
C LEU A 56 27.12 19.81 9.85
N GLY A 57 27.89 19.27 10.81
CA GLY A 57 27.46 19.03 12.18
C GLY A 57 26.82 17.66 12.40
N TYR A 58 27.05 16.70 11.51
CA TYR A 58 26.72 15.30 11.75
C TYR A 58 27.83 14.62 12.56
N ASN A 59 27.43 13.64 13.35
CA ASN A 59 28.34 12.60 13.83
C ASN A 59 27.80 11.26 13.32
N GLN A 60 28.60 10.19 13.45
CA GLN A 60 28.23 8.84 13.04
C GLN A 60 26.80 8.47 13.49
N LYS A 61 26.50 8.61 14.79
CA LYS A 61 25.18 8.28 15.33
C LYS A 61 24.04 9.07 14.66
N MET A 62 24.24 10.36 14.39
CA MET A 62 23.23 11.18 13.72
C MET A 62 23.05 10.78 12.26
N TRP A 63 24.15 10.45 11.58
CA TRP A 63 24.14 10.01 10.19
C TRP A 63 23.44 8.67 10.02
N ASP A 64 23.85 7.65 10.79
CA ASP A 64 23.27 6.30 10.72
C ASP A 64 21.78 6.32 11.07
N ASN A 65 21.38 7.14 12.05
CA ASN A 65 19.96 7.32 12.36
C ASN A 65 19.17 7.94 11.21
N MET A 66 19.76 8.86 10.44
CA MET A 66 19.14 9.47 9.27
C MET A 66 19.00 8.45 8.13
N ALA A 67 20.07 7.73 7.79
CA ALA A 67 20.03 6.68 6.77
C ALA A 67 18.98 5.60 7.11
N MET A 68 18.97 5.15 8.37
CA MET A 68 17.96 4.20 8.87
C MET A 68 16.53 4.74 8.79
N TYR A 69 16.33 6.04 9.09
CA TYR A 69 15.03 6.69 8.97
C TYR A 69 14.52 6.67 7.51
N LEU A 70 15.39 7.01 6.56
CA LEU A 70 15.06 7.06 5.13
C LEU A 70 14.76 5.67 4.56
N LEU A 71 15.55 4.66 4.97
CA LEU A 71 15.29 3.26 4.61
C LEU A 71 13.92 2.80 5.12
N ASN A 72 13.58 3.11 6.38
CA ASN A 72 12.27 2.79 6.94
C ASN A 72 11.14 3.54 6.23
N LEU A 73 11.35 4.79 5.83
CA LEU A 73 10.39 5.55 5.03
C LEU A 73 10.10 4.85 3.69
N ARG A 74 11.13 4.52 2.92
CA ARG A 74 11.02 3.76 1.65
C ARG A 74 10.30 2.44 1.83
N PHE A 75 10.70 1.68 2.85
CA PHE A 75 10.09 0.40 3.18
C PHE A 75 8.59 0.55 3.51
N SER A 76 8.22 1.55 4.33
CA SER A 76 6.82 1.80 4.67
C SER A 76 5.96 2.17 3.45
N VAL A 77 6.49 2.96 2.52
CA VAL A 77 5.81 3.35 1.27
C VAL A 77 5.64 2.14 0.35
N LEU A 78 6.66 1.29 0.26
CA LEU A 78 6.57 0.04 -0.49
C LEU A 78 5.51 -0.91 0.10
N CYS A 79 5.44 -1.03 1.43
CA CYS A 79 4.40 -1.81 2.08
C CYS A 79 3.00 -1.21 1.86
N PHE A 80 2.86 0.13 1.89
CA PHE A 80 1.59 0.79 1.59
C PHE A 80 1.14 0.53 0.15
N LEU A 81 2.07 0.62 -0.80
CA LEU A 81 1.82 0.32 -2.21
C LEU A 81 1.39 -1.15 -2.40
N LEU A 82 2.14 -2.09 -1.84
CA LEU A 82 1.82 -3.53 -1.92
C LEU A 82 0.45 -3.84 -1.30
N GLY A 83 0.19 -3.31 -0.09
CA GLY A 83 -1.12 -3.46 0.56
C GLY A 83 -2.25 -2.95 -0.33
N SER A 84 -2.09 -1.76 -0.90
CA SER A 84 -3.10 -1.16 -1.80
C SER A 84 -3.29 -1.97 -3.09
N ILE A 85 -2.22 -2.54 -3.66
CA ILE A 85 -2.31 -3.43 -4.83
C ILE A 85 -3.09 -4.69 -4.49
N PHE A 86 -2.78 -5.33 -3.35
CA PHE A 86 -3.48 -6.54 -2.94
C PHE A 86 -4.97 -6.30 -2.67
N TYR A 87 -5.33 -5.20 -2.01
CA TYR A 87 -6.74 -4.83 -1.83
C TYR A 87 -7.43 -4.46 -3.15
N PHE A 88 -6.75 -3.76 -4.04
CA PHE A 88 -7.28 -3.53 -5.38
C PHE A 88 -7.55 -4.86 -6.10
N ARG A 89 -6.65 -5.84 -5.97
CA ARG A 89 -6.87 -7.18 -6.52
C ARG A 89 -8.01 -7.93 -5.87
N LEU A 90 -8.13 -7.86 -4.56
CA LEU A 90 -9.24 -8.43 -3.81
C LEU A 90 -10.58 -7.87 -4.30
N SER A 91 -10.71 -6.54 -4.37
CA SER A 91 -11.94 -5.87 -4.83
C SER A 91 -12.29 -6.19 -6.30
N PHE A 92 -11.27 -6.36 -7.15
CA PHE A 92 -11.49 -6.77 -8.54
C PHE A 92 -11.94 -8.23 -8.64
N LEU A 93 -11.35 -9.11 -7.83
CA LEU A 93 -11.74 -10.51 -7.73
C LEU A 93 -13.20 -10.63 -7.27
N ASP A 94 -13.60 -9.88 -6.25
CA ASP A 94 -14.99 -9.80 -5.77
C ASP A 94 -15.95 -9.33 -6.87
N LEU A 95 -15.58 -8.29 -7.62
CA LEU A 95 -16.39 -7.79 -8.73
C LEU A 95 -16.60 -8.86 -9.82
N VAL A 96 -15.54 -9.60 -10.15
CA VAL A 96 -15.59 -10.68 -11.14
C VAL A 96 -16.45 -11.83 -10.64
N TRP A 97 -16.29 -12.22 -9.38
CA TRP A 97 -17.08 -13.27 -8.73
C TRP A 97 -18.56 -12.93 -8.69
N VAL A 98 -18.93 -11.76 -8.15
CA VAL A 98 -20.33 -11.31 -8.07
C VAL A 98 -20.99 -11.27 -9.45
N LYS A 99 -20.24 -10.87 -10.49
CA LYS A 99 -20.74 -10.91 -11.86
C LYS A 99 -20.92 -12.35 -12.37
N TYR A 100 -19.94 -13.21 -12.14
CA TYR A 100 -20.00 -14.62 -12.54
C TYR A 100 -21.21 -15.33 -11.92
N VAL A 101 -21.36 -15.21 -10.59
CA VAL A 101 -22.47 -15.81 -9.84
C VAL A 101 -23.81 -15.32 -10.36
N ARG A 102 -23.97 -14.01 -10.58
CA ARG A 102 -25.21 -13.43 -11.12
C ARG A 102 -25.58 -14.00 -12.49
N ASP A 103 -24.60 -14.28 -13.34
CA ASP A 103 -24.82 -14.75 -14.71
C ASP A 103 -25.09 -16.27 -14.77
N HIS A 104 -24.65 -17.05 -13.77
CA HIS A 104 -24.63 -18.53 -13.84
C HIS A 104 -25.41 -19.24 -12.72
N VAL A 105 -25.72 -18.54 -11.63
CA VAL A 105 -26.28 -19.13 -10.40
C VAL A 105 -27.62 -18.45 -10.04
N PRO A 106 -28.65 -19.19 -9.61
CA PRO A 106 -29.89 -18.59 -9.11
C PRO A 106 -29.63 -17.65 -7.93
N GLU A 107 -30.30 -16.50 -7.92
CA GLU A 107 -30.13 -15.45 -6.89
C GLU A 107 -30.29 -15.99 -5.47
N ILE A 108 -31.24 -16.91 -5.26
CA ILE A 108 -31.47 -17.54 -3.94
C ILE A 108 -30.25 -18.31 -3.46
N LEU A 109 -29.52 -19.00 -4.35
CA LEU A 109 -28.31 -19.74 -3.98
C LEU A 109 -27.11 -18.81 -3.82
N ALA A 110 -27.06 -17.72 -4.61
CA ALA A 110 -25.99 -16.74 -4.57
C ALA A 110 -25.86 -16.06 -3.20
N ASP A 111 -26.97 -15.94 -2.47
CA ASP A 111 -27.02 -15.34 -1.13
C ASP A 111 -26.74 -16.36 0.00
N GLU A 112 -26.69 -17.67 -0.31
CA GLU A 112 -26.41 -18.72 0.67
C GLU A 112 -24.90 -18.98 0.77
N ASP A 113 -24.36 -18.86 1.98
CA ASP A 113 -22.96 -19.15 2.30
C ASP A 113 -22.81 -20.52 2.97
N ASP A 114 -23.40 -21.55 2.34
CA ASP A 114 -23.38 -22.94 2.84
C ASP A 114 -22.85 -23.89 1.77
N ASP A 115 -21.68 -24.47 2.04
CA ASP A 115 -21.01 -25.43 1.16
C ASP A 115 -21.87 -26.65 0.82
N GLU A 116 -22.67 -27.15 1.76
CA GLU A 116 -23.54 -28.29 1.50
C GLU A 116 -24.64 -27.93 0.49
N ILE A 117 -25.21 -26.73 0.60
CA ILE A 117 -26.25 -26.24 -0.33
C ILE A 117 -25.66 -26.06 -1.73
N TRP A 118 -24.47 -25.47 -1.85
CA TRP A 118 -23.79 -25.30 -3.14
C TRP A 118 -23.41 -26.64 -3.78
N ILE A 119 -22.87 -27.57 -3.00
CA ILE A 119 -22.51 -28.92 -3.47
C ILE A 119 -23.76 -29.69 -3.94
N GLN A 120 -24.85 -29.62 -3.17
CA GLN A 120 -26.10 -30.27 -3.54
C GLN A 120 -26.65 -29.69 -4.84
N TRP A 121 -26.73 -28.36 -4.95
CA TRP A 121 -27.24 -27.71 -6.16
C TRP A 121 -26.41 -28.05 -7.40
N ALA A 122 -25.07 -28.04 -7.26
CA ALA A 122 -24.16 -28.36 -8.36
C ALA A 122 -24.31 -29.83 -8.81
N ALA A 123 -24.56 -30.76 -7.89
CA ALA A 123 -24.83 -32.16 -8.21
C ALA A 123 -26.16 -32.33 -8.96
N GLU A 124 -27.21 -31.59 -8.55
CA GLU A 124 -28.53 -31.62 -9.19
C GLU A 124 -28.52 -31.03 -10.61
N HIS A 125 -27.68 -30.03 -10.86
CA HIS A 125 -27.62 -29.28 -12.11
C HIS A 125 -26.44 -29.64 -13.00
N ASN A 126 -25.62 -30.62 -12.61
CA ASN A 126 -24.38 -31.01 -13.29
C ASN A 126 -23.43 -29.80 -13.53
N ALA A 127 -23.30 -28.95 -12.50
CA ALA A 127 -22.57 -27.68 -12.51
C ALA A 127 -21.30 -27.74 -11.65
N ALA A 128 -20.53 -28.83 -11.76
CA ALA A 128 -19.29 -29.02 -10.98
C ALA A 128 -18.20 -27.97 -11.31
N ASP A 129 -18.25 -27.39 -12.51
CA ASP A 129 -17.39 -26.29 -12.93
C ASP A 129 -17.63 -25.00 -12.13
N VAL A 130 -18.87 -24.76 -11.67
CA VAL A 130 -19.20 -23.61 -10.82
C VAL A 130 -18.53 -23.73 -9.46
N LEU A 131 -18.46 -24.95 -8.88
CA LEU A 131 -17.75 -25.20 -7.63
C LEU A 131 -16.24 -24.96 -7.79
N GLU A 132 -15.65 -25.42 -8.91
CA GLU A 132 -14.23 -25.17 -9.19
C GLU A 132 -13.91 -23.67 -9.26
N VAL A 133 -14.78 -22.87 -9.89
CA VAL A 133 -14.63 -21.40 -9.95
C VAL A 133 -14.81 -20.77 -8.57
N ARG A 134 -15.74 -21.26 -7.76
CA ARG A 134 -15.97 -20.78 -6.39
C ARG A 134 -14.76 -21.04 -5.50
N ASP A 135 -14.20 -22.25 -5.56
CA ASP A 135 -13.05 -22.64 -4.75
C ASP A 135 -11.80 -21.81 -5.14
N ASP A 136 -11.56 -21.62 -6.44
CA ASP A 136 -10.49 -20.74 -6.95
C ASP A 136 -10.67 -19.29 -6.49
N TYR A 137 -11.91 -18.79 -6.44
CA TYR A 137 -12.23 -17.48 -5.89
C TYR A 137 -11.84 -17.38 -4.41
N TYR A 138 -12.30 -18.30 -3.55
CA TYR A 138 -12.01 -18.24 -2.11
C TYR A 138 -10.52 -18.39 -1.81
N GLU A 139 -9.82 -19.28 -2.51
CA GLU A 139 -8.36 -19.45 -2.35
C GLU A 139 -7.60 -18.15 -2.68
N GLN A 140 -7.94 -17.51 -3.81
CA GLN A 140 -7.33 -16.24 -4.19
C GLN A 140 -7.72 -15.11 -3.24
N TYR A 141 -8.98 -15.06 -2.82
CA TYR A 141 -9.48 -14.07 -1.87
C TYR A 141 -8.70 -14.14 -0.55
N GLU A 142 -8.59 -15.33 0.03
CA GLU A 142 -7.87 -15.56 1.28
C GLU A 142 -6.40 -15.15 1.16
N LEU A 143 -5.75 -15.53 0.05
CA LEU A 143 -4.35 -15.19 -0.22
C LEU A 143 -4.14 -13.67 -0.27
N PHE A 144 -4.90 -12.96 -1.12
CA PHE A 144 -4.73 -11.52 -1.30
C PHE A 144 -5.13 -10.73 -0.06
N HIS A 145 -6.19 -11.14 0.64
CA HIS A 145 -6.60 -10.51 1.88
C HIS A 145 -5.49 -10.62 2.94
N LYS A 146 -4.92 -11.82 3.14
CA LYS A 146 -3.81 -12.05 4.08
C LYS A 146 -2.55 -11.27 3.71
N LEU A 147 -2.19 -11.22 2.44
CA LEU A 147 -1.04 -10.44 1.96
C LEU A 147 -1.26 -8.94 2.18
N GLY A 148 -2.46 -8.43 1.88
CA GLY A 148 -2.86 -7.04 2.07
C GLY A 148 -2.76 -6.60 3.53
N VAL A 149 -3.42 -7.32 4.45
CA VAL A 149 -3.38 -6.99 5.89
C VAL A 149 -1.97 -7.11 6.46
N THR A 150 -1.17 -8.08 6.01
CA THR A 150 0.22 -8.23 6.43
C THR A 150 1.05 -7.01 6.03
N ALA A 151 0.91 -6.55 4.78
CA ALA A 151 1.60 -5.35 4.32
C ALA A 151 1.22 -4.11 5.15
N PHE A 152 -0.05 -3.95 5.52
CA PHE A 152 -0.50 -2.86 6.38
C PHE A 152 0.00 -2.94 7.83
N VAL A 153 0.06 -4.14 8.43
CA VAL A 153 0.67 -4.33 9.75
C VAL A 153 2.14 -3.93 9.74
N VAL A 154 2.89 -4.41 8.75
CA VAL A 154 4.32 -4.10 8.60
C VAL A 154 4.54 -2.61 8.36
N MET A 155 3.70 -1.98 7.54
CA MET A 155 3.71 -0.54 7.31
C MET A 155 3.44 0.24 8.61
N GLY A 156 2.41 -0.13 9.38
CA GLY A 156 2.11 0.49 10.67
C GLY A 156 3.24 0.32 11.69
N PHE A 157 3.85 -0.86 11.75
CA PHE A 157 5.01 -1.11 12.61
C PHE A 157 6.20 -0.23 12.23
N SER A 158 6.49 -0.13 10.93
CA SER A 158 7.55 0.76 10.41
C SER A 158 7.28 2.23 10.76
N ALA A 159 6.03 2.69 10.63
CA ALA A 159 5.62 4.04 11.02
C ALA A 159 5.80 4.30 12.52
N VAL A 160 5.49 3.34 13.39
CA VAL A 160 5.72 3.43 14.84
C VAL A 160 7.22 3.56 15.16
N CYS A 161 8.06 2.76 14.50
CA CYS A 161 9.51 2.83 14.66
C CYS A 161 10.07 4.21 14.26
N ARG A 162 9.48 4.81 13.20
CA ARG A 162 9.90 6.10 12.64
C ARG A 162 9.46 7.30 13.48
N GLU A 163 8.16 7.43 13.73
CA GLU A 163 7.56 8.67 14.24
C GLU A 163 7.20 8.61 15.72
N ARG A 164 6.99 7.39 16.26
CA ARG A 164 6.52 7.16 17.64
C ARG A 164 5.31 8.01 18.02
N SER A 165 4.44 8.29 17.04
CA SER A 165 3.26 9.13 17.22
C SER A 165 2.03 8.30 17.60
N ARG A 166 1.00 8.96 18.12
CA ARG A 166 -0.30 8.31 18.38
C ARG A 166 -0.96 7.83 17.09
N ALA A 167 -0.82 8.58 15.99
CA ALA A 167 -1.38 8.21 14.69
C ALA A 167 -0.74 6.92 14.15
N SER A 168 0.59 6.79 14.26
CA SER A 168 1.32 5.59 13.84
C SER A 168 0.91 4.36 14.66
N LEU A 169 0.66 4.53 15.97
CA LEU A 169 0.12 3.45 16.82
C LEU A 169 -1.29 3.03 16.39
N ILE A 170 -2.18 3.99 16.11
CA ILE A 170 -3.52 3.70 15.60
C ILE A 170 -3.45 2.93 14.28
N LEU A 171 -2.54 3.33 13.39
CA LEU A 171 -2.32 2.68 12.09
C LEU A 171 -1.88 1.21 12.24
N LEU A 172 -0.95 0.93 13.16
CA LEU A 172 -0.54 -0.43 13.49
C LEU A 172 -1.73 -1.25 14.03
N VAL A 173 -2.52 -0.69 14.94
CA VAL A 173 -3.69 -1.38 15.51
C VAL A 173 -4.76 -1.61 14.44
N ALA A 174 -4.94 -0.69 13.49
CA ALA A 174 -5.82 -0.86 12.33
C ALA A 174 -5.40 -2.09 11.50
N GLY A 175 -4.12 -2.18 11.13
CA GLY A 175 -3.58 -3.34 10.43
C GLY A 175 -3.78 -4.64 11.20
N LEU A 176 -3.56 -4.64 12.52
CA LEU A 176 -3.76 -5.82 13.37
C LEU A 176 -5.23 -6.23 13.46
N ALA A 177 -6.15 -5.27 13.50
CA ALA A 177 -7.59 -5.54 13.43
C ALA A 177 -7.97 -6.20 12.10
N GLY A 178 -7.47 -5.68 10.98
CA GLY A 178 -7.67 -6.31 9.67
C GLY A 178 -7.11 -7.74 9.63
N MET A 179 -5.92 -7.96 10.21
CA MET A 179 -5.31 -9.29 10.30
C MET A 179 -6.12 -10.27 11.16
N ALA A 180 -6.72 -9.80 12.25
CA ALA A 180 -7.65 -10.59 13.06
C ALA A 180 -8.90 -10.97 12.25
N GLY A 181 -9.42 -10.04 11.42
CA GLY A 181 -10.49 -10.32 10.47
C GLY A 181 -10.13 -11.43 9.48
N ALA A 182 -8.96 -11.35 8.86
CA ALA A 182 -8.46 -12.35 7.89
C ALA A 182 -8.22 -13.75 8.46
N HIS A 183 -8.16 -13.90 9.79
CA HIS A 183 -7.99 -15.18 10.48
C HIS A 183 -9.22 -15.55 11.33
N SER A 184 -10.32 -14.83 11.18
CA SER A 184 -11.55 -15.12 11.89
C SER A 184 -12.18 -16.41 11.38
N SER A 185 -12.79 -17.17 12.29
CA SER A 185 -13.40 -18.48 11.98
C SER A 185 -14.81 -18.38 11.39
N THR A 186 -15.37 -17.17 11.33
CA THR A 186 -16.74 -16.92 10.83
C THR A 186 -16.76 -15.56 10.14
N ASP A 187 -17.55 -15.44 9.09
CA ASP A 187 -17.75 -14.21 8.31
C ASP A 187 -18.25 -13.04 9.16
N GLN A 188 -19.15 -13.31 10.11
CA GLN A 188 -19.66 -12.26 10.99
C GLN A 188 -18.54 -11.62 11.85
N ILE A 189 -17.67 -12.45 12.44
CA ILE A 189 -16.52 -11.96 13.22
C ILE A 189 -15.51 -11.24 12.31
N ALA A 190 -15.28 -11.76 11.09
CA ALA A 190 -14.42 -11.11 10.11
C ALA A 190 -14.95 -9.70 9.75
N ALA A 191 -16.26 -9.56 9.51
CA ALA A 191 -16.91 -8.30 9.20
C ALA A 191 -16.80 -7.28 10.35
N TYR A 192 -16.93 -7.71 11.61
CA TYR A 192 -16.71 -6.83 12.77
C TYR A 192 -15.27 -6.31 12.83
N TRP A 193 -14.28 -7.19 12.64
CA TRP A 193 -12.88 -6.79 12.63
C TRP A 193 -12.52 -5.89 11.46
N SER A 194 -13.08 -6.15 10.27
CA SER A 194 -12.95 -5.27 9.12
C SER A 194 -13.53 -3.87 9.42
N CYS A 195 -14.73 -3.81 10.00
CA CYS A 195 -15.35 -2.56 10.43
C CYS A 195 -14.47 -1.80 11.44
N ILE A 196 -13.93 -2.47 12.46
CA ILE A 196 -13.01 -1.85 13.43
C ILE A 196 -11.76 -1.33 12.72
N SER A 197 -11.17 -2.13 11.84
CA SER A 197 -9.96 -1.80 11.07
C SER A 197 -10.14 -0.50 10.27
N VAL A 198 -11.19 -0.41 9.45
CA VAL A 198 -11.42 0.76 8.58
C VAL A 198 -11.71 2.04 9.37
N HIS A 199 -12.35 1.94 10.54
CA HIS A 199 -12.55 3.09 11.43
C HIS A 199 -11.23 3.56 12.05
N LEU A 200 -10.34 2.64 12.42
CA LEU A 200 -9.02 2.99 12.93
C LEU A 200 -8.14 3.63 11.83
N PHE A 201 -8.20 3.11 10.60
CA PHE A 201 -7.59 3.78 9.45
C PHE A 201 -8.12 5.20 9.29
N LEU A 202 -9.45 5.39 9.29
CA LEU A 202 -10.07 6.72 9.22
C LEU A 202 -9.59 7.66 10.34
N MET A 203 -9.47 7.16 11.58
CA MET A 203 -8.95 7.95 12.70
C MET A 203 -7.47 8.33 12.52
N SER A 204 -6.67 7.44 11.93
CA SER A 204 -5.26 7.74 11.62
C SER A 204 -5.13 8.88 10.59
N CYS A 205 -6.16 9.07 9.73
CA CYS A 205 -6.19 10.11 8.71
C CYS A 205 -6.45 11.53 9.24
N TYR A 206 -6.81 11.71 10.52
CA TYR A 206 -7.22 13.02 11.04
C TYR A 206 -6.16 14.12 10.85
N ASN A 207 -4.89 13.74 10.73
CA ASN A 207 -3.77 14.67 10.51
C ASN A 207 -3.13 14.55 9.11
N LEU A 208 -3.73 13.78 8.18
CA LEU A 208 -3.20 13.62 6.83
C LEU A 208 -3.80 14.70 5.91
N ASP A 209 -2.94 15.37 5.13
CA ASP A 209 -3.37 16.35 4.11
C ASP A 209 -4.03 15.69 2.88
N SER A 210 -4.02 14.35 2.79
CA SER A 210 -4.62 13.62 1.67
C SER A 210 -6.13 13.48 1.79
N LYS A 211 -6.85 14.42 1.18
CA LYS A 211 -8.33 14.40 1.07
C LYS A 211 -8.86 13.13 0.39
N LEU A 212 -8.09 12.57 -0.56
CA LEU A 212 -8.48 11.37 -1.30
C LEU A 212 -8.38 10.11 -0.44
N PHE A 213 -7.33 10.00 0.37
CA PHE A 213 -7.19 8.90 1.32
C PHE A 213 -8.32 8.91 2.36
N PHE A 214 -8.64 10.11 2.86
CA PHE A 214 -9.77 10.31 3.77
C PHE A 214 -11.12 9.91 3.15
N ALA A 215 -11.36 10.31 1.89
CA ALA A 215 -12.57 9.93 1.16
C ALA A 215 -12.67 8.40 0.96
N GLY A 216 -11.56 7.73 0.63
CA GLY A 216 -11.49 6.28 0.55
C GLY A 216 -11.85 5.61 1.88
N CYS A 217 -11.30 6.09 3.00
CA CYS A 217 -11.61 5.55 4.33
C CYS A 217 -13.09 5.74 4.72
N ILE A 218 -13.72 6.86 4.35
CA ILE A 218 -15.17 7.06 4.58
C ILE A 218 -15.97 6.04 3.78
N LEU A 219 -15.62 5.83 2.52
CA LEU A 219 -16.32 4.88 1.66
C LEU A 219 -16.24 3.46 2.24
N GLU A 220 -15.05 3.02 2.64
CA GLU A 220 -14.82 1.75 3.35
C GLU A 220 -15.66 1.62 4.62
N CYS A 221 -15.71 2.67 5.45
CA CYS A 221 -16.55 2.66 6.65
C CYS A 221 -18.02 2.45 6.28
N MET A 222 -18.54 3.18 5.27
CA MET A 222 -19.91 3.02 4.81
C MET A 222 -20.19 1.60 4.30
N LEU A 223 -19.28 1.03 3.52
CA LEU A 223 -19.40 -0.33 2.98
C LEU A 223 -19.38 -1.38 4.09
N SER A 224 -18.52 -1.23 5.10
CA SER A 224 -18.47 -2.14 6.24
C SER A 224 -19.80 -2.22 7.00
N TYR A 225 -20.52 -1.10 7.15
CA TYR A 225 -21.86 -1.11 7.77
C TYR A 225 -22.92 -1.75 6.88
N LEU A 226 -22.84 -1.58 5.57
CA LEU A 226 -23.76 -2.20 4.62
C LEU A 226 -23.59 -3.72 4.62
N LEU A 227 -22.34 -4.20 4.61
CA LEU A 227 -22.02 -5.62 4.74
C LEU A 227 -22.50 -6.19 6.07
N LEU A 228 -22.28 -5.49 7.19
CA LEU A 228 -22.80 -5.89 8.50
C LEU A 228 -24.33 -5.94 8.57
N ALA A 229 -25.01 -5.14 7.75
CA ALA A 229 -26.47 -5.17 7.62
C ALA A 229 -26.98 -6.24 6.64
N GLY A 230 -26.09 -7.07 6.09
CA GLY A 230 -26.42 -8.15 5.16
C GLY A 230 -26.70 -7.67 3.73
N TYR A 231 -26.37 -6.42 3.39
CA TYR A 231 -26.46 -5.98 2.01
C TYR A 231 -25.29 -6.54 1.22
N MET A 232 -25.62 -7.36 0.22
CA MET A 232 -24.70 -7.81 -0.83
C MET A 232 -25.16 -7.27 -2.18
N GLY A 233 -24.24 -6.91 -3.05
CA GLY A 233 -24.61 -6.45 -4.38
C GLY A 233 -23.46 -5.93 -5.22
N LEU A 234 -23.67 -5.97 -6.54
CA LEU A 234 -22.69 -5.50 -7.52
C LEU A 234 -22.23 -4.05 -7.28
N TRP A 235 -23.13 -3.18 -6.79
CA TRP A 235 -22.78 -1.79 -6.48
C TRP A 235 -21.85 -1.66 -5.27
N ILE A 236 -21.91 -2.60 -4.31
CA ILE A 236 -20.99 -2.67 -3.17
C ILE A 236 -19.61 -3.04 -3.67
N ALA A 237 -19.49 -4.06 -4.53
CA ALA A 237 -18.23 -4.43 -5.16
C ALA A 237 -17.62 -3.29 -6.00
N TYR A 238 -18.46 -2.51 -6.71
CA TYR A 238 -17.99 -1.30 -7.40
C TYR A 238 -17.47 -0.23 -6.45
N ALA A 239 -18.16 0.01 -5.33
CA ALA A 239 -17.76 1.00 -4.35
C ALA A 239 -16.47 0.58 -3.63
N ASP A 240 -16.32 -0.70 -3.31
CA ASP A 240 -15.11 -1.30 -2.74
C ASP A 240 -13.92 -1.13 -3.69
N MET A 241 -14.12 -1.41 -4.98
CA MET A 241 -13.10 -1.16 -6.01
C MET A 241 -12.75 0.33 -6.15
N ILE A 242 -13.70 1.25 -5.97
CA ILE A 242 -13.41 2.69 -5.98
C ILE A 242 -12.58 3.06 -4.74
N ALA A 243 -12.92 2.53 -3.57
CA ALA A 243 -12.17 2.77 -2.34
C ALA A 243 -10.72 2.28 -2.47
N SER A 244 -10.52 1.04 -2.95
CA SER A 244 -9.19 0.47 -3.16
C SER A 244 -8.37 1.24 -4.21
N LEU A 245 -9.01 1.76 -5.27
CA LEU A 245 -8.37 2.65 -6.25
C LEU A 245 -7.92 3.98 -5.64
N LEU A 246 -8.71 4.56 -4.73
CA LEU A 246 -8.31 5.78 -4.03
C LEU A 246 -7.08 5.54 -3.15
N TRP A 247 -7.01 4.39 -2.47
CA TRP A 247 -5.86 4.00 -1.66
C TRP A 247 -4.63 3.79 -2.53
N LEU A 248 -4.78 3.05 -3.63
CA LEU A 248 -3.70 2.81 -4.60
C LEU A 248 -3.19 4.12 -5.21
N TYR A 249 -4.09 5.03 -5.59
CA TYR A 249 -3.72 6.34 -6.10
C TYR A 249 -2.89 7.12 -5.07
N CYS A 250 -3.31 7.13 -3.80
CA CYS A 250 -2.55 7.77 -2.73
C CYS A 250 -1.17 7.14 -2.56
N ALA A 251 -1.08 5.81 -2.54
CA ALA A 251 0.19 5.11 -2.45
C ALA A 251 1.13 5.45 -3.62
N LEU A 252 0.60 5.58 -4.84
CA LEU A 252 1.36 5.98 -6.01
C LEU A 252 1.86 7.43 -5.97
N GLN A 253 1.16 8.35 -5.31
CA GLN A 253 1.63 9.73 -5.14
C GLN A 253 2.85 9.82 -4.20
N GLU A 254 3.00 8.89 -3.26
CA GLU A 254 4.12 8.86 -2.31
C GLU A 254 5.42 8.31 -2.94
N VAL A 255 5.31 7.46 -3.98
CA VAL A 255 6.47 6.78 -4.59
C VAL A 255 7.50 7.75 -5.18
N PRO A 256 7.13 8.76 -6.00
CA PRO A 256 8.11 9.69 -6.60
C PRO A 256 8.88 10.49 -5.55
N ALA A 257 8.21 10.91 -4.48
CA ALA A 257 8.82 11.69 -3.40
C ALA A 257 9.90 10.89 -2.63
N VAL A 258 9.79 9.57 -2.62
CA VAL A 258 10.55 8.70 -1.71
C VAL A 258 11.65 7.89 -2.43
N PHE A 259 11.46 7.60 -3.71
CA PHE A 259 12.37 6.76 -4.49
C PHE A 259 13.21 7.53 -5.52
N GLU A 260 13.19 8.87 -5.51
CA GLU A 260 13.92 9.71 -6.47
C GLU A 260 13.69 9.23 -7.92
N PHE A 261 12.46 8.87 -8.27
CA PHE A 261 12.12 8.75 -9.68
C PHE A 261 12.13 10.17 -10.24
N GLY A 262 13.30 10.63 -10.66
CA GLY A 262 13.44 11.88 -11.38
C GLY A 262 12.55 11.82 -12.60
N PHE A 263 11.34 12.38 -12.52
CA PHE A 263 10.53 12.75 -13.67
C PHE A 263 11.14 13.99 -14.32
N SER A 264 12.44 13.92 -14.62
CA SER A 264 13.09 14.87 -15.50
C SER A 264 12.47 14.66 -16.87
N SER A 265 11.78 15.68 -17.39
CA SER A 265 11.51 15.77 -18.83
C SER A 265 12.83 16.08 -19.56
N GLY A 266 13.80 15.17 -19.44
CA GLY A 266 15.04 15.19 -20.20
C GLY A 266 14.72 14.73 -21.61
N LYS A 267 15.17 15.51 -22.60
CA LYS A 267 14.98 15.26 -24.03
C LYS A 267 15.68 13.99 -24.56
N ASP A 268 16.32 13.21 -23.70
CA ASP A 268 17.07 12.03 -24.10
C ASP A 268 16.37 10.79 -23.55
N GLY A 269 15.71 10.07 -24.47
CA GLY A 269 14.90 8.90 -24.18
C GLY A 269 15.74 7.75 -23.61
N HIS A 270 15.60 7.52 -22.30
CA HIS A 270 15.57 6.18 -21.72
C HIS A 270 14.83 6.23 -20.39
N SER A 271 13.51 6.01 -20.44
CA SER A 271 12.64 5.88 -19.27
C SER A 271 12.57 4.43 -18.77
N THR A 272 13.72 3.79 -18.56
CA THR A 272 13.80 2.38 -18.11
C THR A 272 13.12 2.17 -16.76
N HIS A 273 13.24 3.12 -15.83
CA HIS A 273 12.64 3.03 -14.50
C HIS A 273 11.11 3.14 -14.52
N ARG A 274 10.56 3.98 -15.40
CA ARG A 274 9.11 4.11 -15.59
C ARG A 274 8.53 2.86 -16.24
N GLU A 275 9.19 2.34 -17.26
CA GLU A 275 8.75 1.12 -17.94
C GLU A 275 8.80 -0.09 -17.02
N VAL A 276 9.87 -0.27 -16.23
CA VAL A 276 9.96 -1.37 -15.25
C VAL A 276 8.89 -1.26 -14.17
N PHE A 277 8.62 -0.06 -13.64
CA PHE A 277 7.55 0.14 -12.67
C PHE A 277 6.17 -0.13 -13.28
N ILE A 278 5.92 0.34 -14.51
CA ILE A 278 4.68 0.08 -15.24
C ILE A 278 4.52 -1.41 -15.56
N GLU A 279 5.58 -2.10 -16.00
CA GLU A 279 5.56 -3.54 -16.29
C GLU A 279 5.38 -4.37 -15.01
N MET A 280 5.98 -3.97 -13.89
CA MET A 280 5.74 -4.60 -12.59
C MET A 280 4.30 -4.39 -12.14
N MET A 281 3.77 -3.17 -12.26
CA MET A 281 2.36 -2.86 -11.98
C MET A 281 1.44 -3.61 -12.93
N TYR A 282 1.81 -3.79 -14.21
CA TYR A 282 1.04 -4.51 -15.21
C TYR A 282 1.08 -6.02 -14.98
N SER A 283 2.20 -6.57 -14.50
CA SER A 283 2.32 -7.97 -14.08
C SER A 283 1.49 -8.23 -12.83
N LEU A 284 1.59 -7.35 -11.83
CA LEU A 284 0.73 -7.38 -10.63
C LEU A 284 -0.73 -7.12 -10.96
N ILE A 285 -0.99 -6.40 -12.05
CA ILE A 285 -2.19 -6.05 -12.88
C ILE A 285 -2.89 -7.18 -13.67
N SER A 286 -2.08 -8.09 -14.18
CA SER A 286 -2.51 -9.13 -15.09
C SER A 286 -3.11 -10.31 -14.34
N LEU A 287 -4.25 -10.82 -14.81
CA LEU A 287 -4.82 -12.07 -14.28
C LEU A 287 -3.90 -13.25 -14.67
N PRO A 288 -3.77 -14.29 -13.83
CA PRO A 288 -3.12 -15.52 -14.26
C PRO A 288 -3.82 -16.08 -15.51
N PRO A 289 -3.07 -16.69 -16.44
CA PRO A 289 -3.61 -17.17 -17.73
C PRO A 289 -4.70 -18.26 -17.61
N ASN A 290 -4.90 -18.79 -16.40
CA ASN A 290 -5.92 -19.79 -16.08
C ASN A 290 -7.31 -19.17 -15.86
N PHE A 291 -7.42 -17.84 -15.68
CA PHE A 291 -8.68 -17.11 -15.73
C PHE A 291 -9.18 -16.92 -17.17
N LYS A 292 -9.07 -17.97 -17.99
CA LYS A 292 -9.89 -18.11 -19.18
C LYS A 292 -11.20 -18.69 -18.69
N VAL A 293 -12.21 -17.84 -18.55
CA VAL A 293 -13.61 -18.27 -18.65
C VAL A 293 -13.66 -19.20 -19.87
N LYS A 294 -13.77 -20.50 -19.64
CA LYS A 294 -14.04 -21.44 -20.73
C LYS A 294 -15.36 -20.95 -21.30
N ARG A 295 -15.31 -20.35 -22.49
CA ARG A 295 -16.53 -20.10 -23.25
C ARG A 295 -17.19 -21.46 -23.44
N ALA A 296 -18.30 -21.67 -22.75
CA ALA A 296 -19.28 -22.69 -23.12
C ALA A 296 -19.83 -22.37 -24.52
#